data_AF-A0A7C9PTJ9-F1
#
_entry.id   AF-A0A7C9PTJ9-F1
#
_cell.length_a   1.000
_cell.length_b   1.000
_cell.length_c   1.000
_cell.angle_alpha   90.00
_cell.angle_beta   90.00
_cell.angle_gamma   90.00
#
_symmetry.space_group_name_H-M   'P 1'
#
loop_
_entity.id
_entity.type
_entity.pdbx_description
1 polymer ?
#
loop_
_entity_poly.entity_id
_entity_poly.type
_entity_poly.pdbx_seq_one_letter_code
_entity_poly.pdbx_strand_id
1 'polypeptide(L)'
;MKTSLRAIVLSLALTLGLGVTEVALGNSLIELTPNLPEDPLAIAGTAVGDSNKNCGDTPSEPQHEIQMTQQFPYLRFILQSEGEPVLLIDGPGGRFCVLADNYSGKSPEISGLWDAGNYYIYVGNRNPGNNSYTLKITEKPD
;
A
#
# COMPACT_ATOMS: atom_id res chain seq x y z
N MET A 1 22.12 69.45 24.35
CA MET A 1 21.18 68.66 23.53
C MET A 1 21.48 67.18 23.74
N LYS A 2 20.42 66.40 23.89
CA LYS A 2 20.35 65.01 24.40
C LYS A 2 21.16 64.01 23.57
N THR A 3 21.93 63.15 24.21
CA THR A 3 22.50 61.93 23.59
C THR A 3 21.85 60.70 24.23
N SER A 4 21.20 59.89 23.38
CA SER A 4 20.24 58.86 23.75
C SER A 4 20.90 57.57 24.24
N LEU A 5 20.35 56.99 25.32
CA LEU A 5 20.60 55.61 25.72
C LEU A 5 20.11 54.65 24.62
N ARG A 6 20.97 53.74 24.16
CA ARG A 6 20.59 52.62 23.30
C ARG A 6 20.11 51.47 24.19
N ALA A 7 18.81 51.22 24.18
CA ALA A 7 18.22 50.03 24.78
C ALA A 7 18.59 48.79 23.95
N ILE A 8 19.19 47.80 24.59
CA ILE A 8 19.48 46.48 24.03
C ILE A 8 18.17 45.69 24.06
N VAL A 9 17.58 45.45 22.89
CA VAL A 9 16.38 44.61 22.77
C VAL A 9 16.84 43.16 22.74
N LEU A 10 16.57 42.42 23.81
CA LEU A 10 16.82 40.99 23.90
C LEU A 10 15.68 40.27 23.17
N SER A 11 15.88 39.89 21.91
CA SER A 11 14.91 39.15 21.12
C SER A 11 14.88 37.69 21.60
N LEU A 12 13.91 37.34 22.45
CA LEU A 12 13.63 35.96 22.83
C LEU A 12 12.88 35.27 21.68
N ALA A 13 13.58 34.55 20.82
CA ALA A 13 12.97 33.75 19.76
C ALA A 13 12.37 32.47 20.35
N LEU A 14 11.05 32.45 20.57
CA LEU A 14 10.32 31.25 20.96
C LEU A 14 10.00 30.46 19.68
N THR A 15 10.85 29.48 19.35
CA THR A 15 10.61 28.56 18.24
C THR A 15 9.48 27.60 18.60
N LEU A 16 8.28 27.84 18.07
CA LEU A 16 7.24 26.82 18.00
C LEU A 16 7.70 25.75 17.00
N GLY A 17 8.20 24.64 17.52
CA GLY A 17 8.46 23.44 16.72
C GLY A 17 7.14 22.85 16.26
N LEU A 18 6.74 23.12 15.02
CA LEU A 18 5.81 22.25 14.30
C LEU A 18 6.60 20.98 13.96
N GLY A 19 6.44 19.95 14.79
CA GLY A 19 6.87 18.61 14.44
C GLY A 19 6.02 18.14 13.26
N VAL A 20 6.51 18.36 12.04
CA VAL A 20 5.97 17.68 10.86
C VAL A 20 6.42 16.23 11.00
N THR A 21 5.51 15.35 11.41
CA THR A 21 5.76 13.91 11.29
C THR A 21 5.77 13.61 9.80
N GLU A 22 6.96 13.55 9.21
CA GLU A 22 7.12 12.98 7.88
C GLU A 22 6.70 11.51 7.99
N VAL A 23 5.51 11.18 7.47
CA VAL A 23 5.12 9.80 7.26
C VAL A 23 5.99 9.31 6.11
N ALA A 24 7.05 8.58 6.44
CA ALA A 24 7.82 7.86 5.45
C ALA A 24 6.91 6.82 4.80
N LEU A 25 6.45 7.08 3.57
CA LEU A 25 5.79 6.08 2.73
C LEU A 25 6.89 5.16 2.19
N GLY A 26 7.38 4.26 3.03
CA GLY A 26 8.35 3.22 2.69
C GLY A 26 7.71 1.85 2.84
N ASN A 27 8.04 0.94 1.91
CA ASN A 27 7.69 -0.47 1.88
C ASN A 27 7.68 -1.07 3.29
N SER A 28 6.51 -1.08 3.93
CA SER A 28 6.37 -1.55 5.29
C SER A 28 6.10 -3.05 5.22
N LEU A 29 6.92 -3.82 5.91
CA LEU A 29 6.68 -5.26 6.10
C LEU A 29 5.42 -5.43 6.95
N ILE A 30 4.47 -6.20 6.44
CA ILE A 30 3.22 -6.53 7.12
C ILE A 30 3.29 -7.99 7.51
N GLU A 31 3.39 -8.27 8.80
CA GLU A 31 3.29 -9.63 9.30
C GLU A 31 1.82 -10.06 9.37
N LEU A 32 1.51 -11.21 8.75
CA LEU A 32 0.20 -11.83 8.78
C LEU A 32 0.26 -13.20 9.46
N THR A 33 -0.71 -13.43 10.34
CA THR A 33 -0.97 -14.71 11.01
C THR A 33 -2.43 -15.08 10.81
N PRO A 34 -2.76 -16.39 10.73
CA PRO A 34 -4.16 -16.84 10.72
C PRO A 34 -4.96 -16.28 11.89
N ASN A 35 -6.25 -16.05 11.67
CA ASN A 35 -7.15 -15.28 12.55
C ASN A 35 -6.74 -13.81 12.58
N LEU A 36 -6.94 -13.13 11.45
CA LEU A 36 -6.60 -11.73 11.29
C LEU A 36 -7.23 -10.89 12.43
N PRO A 37 -6.49 -9.93 13.02
CA PRO A 37 -7.02 -9.08 14.09
C PRO A 37 -8.20 -8.22 13.61
N GLU A 38 -8.19 -7.85 12.32
CA GLU A 38 -9.30 -7.21 11.61
C GLU A 38 -9.53 -7.95 10.28
N ASP A 39 -10.79 -8.23 9.95
CA ASP A 39 -11.16 -8.99 8.75
C ASP A 39 -12.42 -8.40 8.07
N PRO A 40 -12.29 -7.73 6.92
CA PRO A 40 -11.08 -7.65 6.09
C PRO A 40 -10.02 -6.70 6.65
N LEU A 41 -8.74 -7.10 6.59
CA LEU A 41 -7.62 -6.18 6.73
C LEU A 41 -7.56 -5.28 5.49
N ALA A 42 -7.54 -3.97 5.69
CA ALA A 42 -7.51 -3.00 4.59
C ALA A 42 -6.20 -2.21 4.58
N ILE A 43 -5.49 -2.27 3.46
CA ILE A 43 -4.21 -1.56 3.24
C ILE A 43 -4.41 -0.57 2.10
N ALA A 44 -4.21 0.72 2.39
CA ALA A 44 -4.30 1.77 1.38
C ALA A 44 -2.96 2.00 0.68
N GLY A 45 -3.00 2.41 -0.58
CA GLY A 45 -1.81 2.80 -1.32
C GLY A 45 -2.12 3.62 -2.56
N THR A 46 -1.07 3.96 -3.31
CA THR A 46 -1.19 4.67 -4.59
C THR A 46 -0.49 3.86 -5.68
N ALA A 47 -1.21 3.54 -6.75
CA ALA A 47 -0.65 2.89 -7.91
C ALA A 47 -0.27 3.96 -8.94
N VAL A 48 0.94 3.86 -9.49
CA VAL A 48 1.35 4.66 -10.65
C VAL A 48 0.80 4.00 -11.89
N GLY A 49 -0.08 4.71 -12.58
CA GLY A 49 -0.79 4.21 -13.75
C GLY A 49 -0.10 4.55 -15.06
N ASP A 50 0.00 3.54 -15.93
CA ASP A 50 0.43 3.63 -17.33
C ASP A 50 -0.40 2.61 -18.12
N SER A 51 -0.88 2.98 -19.31
CA SER A 51 -1.61 2.10 -20.23
C SER A 51 -0.94 0.75 -20.51
N ASN A 52 0.39 0.68 -20.37
CA ASN A 52 1.14 -0.56 -20.58
C ASN A 52 1.10 -1.49 -19.36
N LYS A 53 0.66 -1.02 -18.18
CA LYS A 53 0.68 -1.83 -16.96
C LYS A 53 -0.15 -3.09 -17.10
N ASN A 54 0.49 -4.24 -17.02
CA ASN A 54 -0.16 -5.54 -17.18
C ASN A 54 0.62 -6.59 -16.37
N CYS A 55 0.29 -7.87 -16.55
CA CYS A 55 0.95 -8.98 -15.86
C CYS A 55 2.43 -9.21 -16.23
N GLY A 56 2.97 -8.47 -17.20
CA GLY A 56 4.39 -8.40 -17.55
C GLY A 56 5.04 -7.06 -17.21
N ASP A 57 4.26 -5.97 -17.16
CA ASP A 57 4.71 -4.60 -16.91
C ASP A 57 4.14 -4.06 -15.58
N THR A 58 4.63 -4.54 -14.44
CA THR A 58 4.29 -3.98 -13.12
C THR A 58 5.29 -2.90 -12.70
N PRO A 59 5.08 -2.17 -11.59
CA PRO A 59 6.16 -1.40 -10.96
C PRO A 59 7.40 -2.28 -10.70
N SER A 60 8.60 -1.68 -10.74
CA SER A 60 9.86 -2.40 -10.52
C SER A 60 10.09 -2.80 -9.06
N GLU A 61 9.43 -2.10 -8.13
CA GLU A 61 9.47 -2.37 -6.70
C GLU A 61 8.06 -2.73 -6.21
N PRO A 62 7.94 -3.65 -5.24
CA PRO A 62 6.65 -3.97 -4.63
C PRO A 62 6.14 -2.78 -3.83
N GLN A 63 4.83 -2.61 -3.75
CA GLN A 63 4.21 -1.59 -2.90
C GLN A 63 3.97 -2.10 -1.48
N HIS A 64 3.81 -3.41 -1.30
CA HIS A 64 3.71 -4.02 0.01
C HIS A 64 4.54 -5.30 0.06
N GLU A 65 5.16 -5.54 1.20
CA GLU A 65 5.78 -6.81 1.54
C GLU A 65 4.97 -7.43 2.67
N ILE A 66 4.52 -8.66 2.48
CA ILE A 66 3.70 -9.39 3.44
C ILE A 66 4.47 -10.62 3.87
N GLN A 67 4.73 -10.76 5.16
CA GLN A 67 5.29 -11.98 5.73
C GLN A 67 4.15 -12.80 6.35
N MET A 68 3.79 -13.90 5.70
CA MET A 68 2.90 -14.90 6.30
C MET A 68 3.73 -15.81 7.18
N THR A 69 3.56 -15.71 8.50
CA THR A 69 4.34 -16.51 9.47
C THR A 69 3.86 -17.96 9.54
N GLN A 70 2.64 -18.23 9.09
CA GLN A 70 2.00 -19.54 9.03
C GLN A 70 1.15 -19.66 7.76
N GLN A 71 0.85 -20.89 7.35
CA GLN A 71 -0.03 -21.15 6.22
C GLN A 71 -1.47 -20.69 6.51
N PHE A 72 -2.09 -20.01 5.55
CA PHE A 72 -3.51 -19.72 5.55
C PHE A 72 -4.25 -20.79 4.73
N PRO A 73 -5.18 -21.57 5.32
CA PRO A 73 -5.94 -22.57 4.57
C PRO A 73 -6.90 -21.93 3.56
N TYR A 74 -7.31 -20.69 3.83
CA TYR A 74 -8.02 -19.83 2.91
C TYR A 74 -7.63 -18.37 3.16
N LEU A 75 -7.25 -17.65 2.12
CA LEU A 75 -7.06 -16.20 2.14
C LEU A 75 -7.47 -15.65 0.78
N ARG A 76 -8.13 -14.50 0.77
CA ARG A 76 -8.56 -13.80 -0.44
C ARG A 76 -8.02 -12.37 -0.43
N PHE A 77 -7.39 -12.00 -1.53
CA PHE A 77 -6.95 -10.65 -1.83
C PHE A 77 -7.94 -10.00 -2.79
N ILE A 78 -8.40 -8.79 -2.49
CA ILE A 78 -9.32 -8.01 -3.32
C ILE A 78 -8.72 -6.62 -3.48
N LEU A 79 -8.52 -6.18 -4.71
CA LEU A 79 -7.96 -4.87 -5.01
C LEU A 79 -9.05 -3.92 -5.52
N GLN A 80 -9.30 -2.85 -4.78
CA GLN A 80 -10.31 -1.84 -5.12
C GLN A 80 -9.63 -0.53 -5.54
N SER A 81 -10.01 0.01 -6.70
CA SER A 81 -9.53 1.31 -7.20
C SER A 81 -10.56 1.89 -8.16
N GLU A 82 -10.58 3.22 -8.34
CA GLU A 82 -11.46 3.88 -9.31
C GLU A 82 -11.06 3.63 -10.78
N GLY A 83 -9.84 3.11 -11.01
CA GLY A 83 -9.31 2.85 -12.34
C GLY A 83 -9.41 1.41 -12.84
N GLU A 84 -8.41 0.97 -13.60
CA GLU A 84 -8.26 -0.41 -14.05
C GLU A 84 -7.04 -1.04 -13.37
N PRO A 85 -7.15 -1.41 -12.08
CA PRO A 85 -6.03 -1.90 -11.30
C PRO A 85 -5.52 -3.26 -11.79
N VAL A 86 -4.24 -3.51 -11.55
CA VAL A 86 -3.56 -4.78 -11.79
C VAL A 86 -2.97 -5.25 -10.48
N LEU A 87 -3.33 -6.44 -10.04
CA LEU A 87 -2.76 -7.07 -8.85
C LEU A 87 -1.78 -8.15 -9.26
N LEU A 88 -0.55 -8.05 -8.77
CA LEU A 88 0.46 -9.08 -8.91
C LEU A 88 1.00 -9.44 -7.52
N ILE A 89 1.02 -10.73 -7.22
CA ILE A 89 1.54 -11.29 -5.98
C ILE A 89 2.65 -12.26 -6.35
N ASP A 90 3.85 -12.03 -5.85
CA ASP A 90 5.02 -12.91 -6.03
C ASP A 90 5.44 -13.48 -4.66
N GLY A 91 5.57 -14.80 -4.54
CA GLY A 91 5.92 -15.45 -3.28
C GLY A 91 5.92 -16.97 -3.38
N PRO A 92 5.78 -17.67 -2.23
CA PRO A 92 5.55 -19.11 -2.20
C PRO A 92 4.42 -19.53 -3.16
N GLY A 93 4.63 -20.61 -3.89
CA GLY A 93 3.68 -21.10 -4.91
C GLY A 93 3.79 -20.41 -6.28
N GLY A 94 4.52 -19.30 -6.39
CA GLY A 94 4.86 -18.64 -7.65
C GLY A 94 4.33 -17.21 -7.76
N ARG A 95 4.18 -16.76 -9.01
CA ARG A 95 3.75 -15.40 -9.35
C ARG A 95 2.33 -15.43 -9.91
N PHE A 96 1.41 -14.77 -9.21
CA PHE A 96 0.00 -14.72 -9.54
C PHE A 96 -0.39 -13.31 -9.99
N CYS A 97 -0.99 -13.21 -11.17
CA CYS A 97 -1.46 -11.93 -11.70
C CYS A 97 -2.95 -11.96 -11.99
N VAL A 98 -3.65 -10.90 -11.57
CA VAL A 98 -5.06 -10.69 -11.84
C VAL A 98 -5.27 -9.27 -12.37
N LEU A 99 -5.93 -9.18 -13.51
CA LEU A 99 -6.31 -7.92 -14.14
C LEU A 99 -7.73 -7.54 -13.74
N ALA A 100 -8.03 -6.24 -13.76
CA ALA A 100 -9.41 -5.80 -13.65
C ALA A 100 -10.18 -6.28 -14.89
N ASP A 101 -11.31 -6.95 -14.67
CA ASP A 101 -12.22 -7.37 -15.72
C ASP A 101 -13.67 -7.00 -15.39
N ASN A 102 -14.56 -7.15 -16.36
CA ASN A 102 -15.97 -6.80 -16.17
C ASN A 102 -16.77 -7.85 -15.36
N TYR A 103 -16.24 -9.07 -15.20
CA TYR A 103 -16.89 -10.12 -14.42
C TYR A 103 -16.74 -9.87 -12.92
N SER A 104 -15.58 -9.38 -12.47
CA SER A 104 -15.28 -9.04 -11.07
C SER A 104 -15.60 -7.59 -10.69
N GLY A 105 -16.38 -6.86 -11.51
CA GLY A 105 -16.71 -5.46 -11.27
C GLY A 105 -15.48 -4.54 -11.25
N LYS A 106 -14.47 -4.86 -12.07
CA LYS A 106 -13.17 -4.16 -12.15
C LYS A 106 -12.32 -4.19 -10.87
N SER A 107 -12.63 -5.11 -9.96
CA SER A 107 -11.82 -5.36 -8.75
C SER A 107 -11.11 -6.70 -8.91
N PRO A 108 -9.81 -6.72 -9.24
CA PRO A 108 -9.03 -7.95 -9.27
C PRO A 108 -9.09 -8.66 -7.93
N GLU A 109 -9.36 -9.96 -7.95
CA GLU A 109 -9.35 -10.78 -6.76
C GLU A 109 -8.70 -12.14 -7.01
N ILE A 110 -8.05 -12.67 -5.97
CA ILE A 110 -7.49 -14.02 -5.97
C ILE A 110 -7.65 -14.62 -4.58
N SER A 111 -8.09 -15.87 -4.53
CA SER A 111 -8.25 -16.62 -3.28
C SER A 111 -7.67 -18.02 -3.38
N GLY A 112 -7.45 -18.64 -2.22
CA GLY A 112 -6.97 -20.01 -2.14
C GLY A 112 -6.23 -20.28 -0.84
N LEU A 113 -5.47 -21.37 -0.85
CA LEU A 113 -4.50 -21.68 0.20
C LEU A 113 -3.21 -20.90 -0.07
N TRP A 114 -2.64 -20.31 0.97
CA TRP A 114 -1.39 -19.56 0.90
C TRP A 114 -0.39 -20.08 1.92
N ASP A 115 0.77 -20.52 1.46
CA ASP A 115 1.83 -21.07 2.31
C ASP A 115 2.52 -19.97 3.14
N ALA A 116 3.16 -20.38 4.24
CA ALA A 116 4.01 -19.47 5.00
C ALA A 116 5.19 -18.98 4.12
N GLY A 117 5.56 -17.71 4.27
CA GLY A 117 6.69 -17.10 3.56
C GLY A 117 6.49 -15.62 3.29
N ASN A 118 7.42 -15.06 2.51
CA ASN A 118 7.39 -13.65 2.12
C ASN A 118 6.71 -13.49 0.77
N TYR A 119 5.78 -12.55 0.69
CA TYR A 119 5.03 -12.19 -0.49
C TYR A 119 5.26 -10.72 -0.84
N TYR A 120 5.47 -10.46 -2.13
CA TYR A 120 5.71 -9.14 -2.70
C TYR A 120 4.50 -8.75 -3.52
N ILE A 121 3.84 -7.67 -3.11
CA ILE A 121 2.60 -7.21 -3.73
C ILE A 121 2.91 -6.00 -4.62
N TYR A 122 2.65 -6.16 -5.91
CA TYR A 122 2.77 -5.10 -6.89
C TYR A 122 1.38 -4.68 -7.36
N VAL A 123 1.15 -3.37 -7.41
CA VAL A 123 -0.13 -2.78 -7.79
C VAL A 123 0.07 -1.87 -9.00
N GLY A 124 -0.42 -2.28 -10.16
CA GLY A 124 -0.45 -1.44 -11.36
C GLY A 124 -1.81 -0.75 -11.53
N ASN A 125 -1.88 0.18 -12.47
CA ASN A 125 -3.16 0.66 -13.01
C ASN A 125 -3.01 0.91 -14.51
N ARG A 126 -3.96 0.44 -15.31
CA ARG A 126 -3.98 0.64 -16.77
C ARG A 126 -4.52 2.01 -17.17
N ASN A 127 -5.20 2.70 -16.27
CA ASN A 127 -5.55 4.10 -16.46
C ASN A 127 -4.31 4.96 -16.19
N PRO A 128 -4.02 5.97 -17.03
CA PRO A 128 -2.89 6.85 -16.81
C PRO A 128 -3.04 7.67 -15.52
N GLY A 129 -1.91 7.99 -14.89
CA GLY A 129 -1.85 8.83 -13.70
C GLY A 129 -1.87 8.05 -12.38
N ASN A 130 -1.75 8.77 -11.26
CA ASN A 130 -1.75 8.16 -9.94
C ASN A 130 -3.17 7.85 -9.50
N ASN A 131 -3.42 6.60 -9.13
CA ASN A 131 -4.73 6.13 -8.69
C ASN A 131 -4.62 5.56 -7.27
N SER A 132 -5.44 6.05 -6.35
CA SER A 132 -5.56 5.46 -5.02
C SER A 132 -6.17 4.06 -5.11
N TYR A 133 -5.74 3.17 -4.22
CA TYR A 133 -6.32 1.85 -4.09
C TYR A 133 -6.42 1.42 -2.63
N THR A 134 -7.29 0.43 -2.40
CA THR A 134 -7.37 -0.33 -1.16
C THR A 134 -7.21 -1.81 -1.48
N LEU A 135 -6.16 -2.44 -0.93
CA LEU A 135 -5.99 -3.88 -0.91
C LEU A 135 -6.70 -4.44 0.33
N LYS A 136 -7.73 -5.24 0.12
CA LYS A 136 -8.43 -5.98 1.17
C LYS A 136 -7.92 -7.41 1.23
N ILE A 137 -7.64 -7.89 2.43
CA ILE A 137 -7.19 -9.25 2.70
C ILE A 137 -8.19 -9.86 3.68
N THR A 138 -8.77 -11.00 3.34
CA THR A 138 -9.82 -11.62 4.14
C THR A 138 -9.70 -13.13 4.20
N GLU A 139 -10.02 -13.70 5.37
CA GLU A 139 -10.12 -15.15 5.57
C GLU A 139 -11.55 -15.67 5.25
N LYS A 140 -12.47 -14.81 4.77
CA LYS A 140 -13.86 -15.15 4.45
C LYS A 140 -14.08 -15.40 2.95
N PRO A 141 -14.78 -16.49 2.59
CA PRO A 141 -15.13 -16.81 1.21
C PRO A 141 -16.06 -15.79 0.53
N ASP A 142 -16.91 -15.11 1.29
CA ASP A 142 -17.96 -14.21 0.80
C ASP A 142 -17.91 -12.85 1.50
#